data_AF-A0A524AGR1-F1
#
_entry.id   AF-A0A524AGR1-F1
#
_cell.length_a   1.000
_cell.length_b   1.000
_cell.length_c   1.000
_cell.angle_alpha   90.00
_cell.angle_beta   90.00
_cell.angle_gamma   90.00
#
_symmetry.space_group_name_H-M   'P 1'
#
loop_
_entity.id
_entity.type
_entity.pdbx_description
1 polymer ?
#
loop_
_entity_poly.entity_id
_entity_poly.type
_entity_poly.pdbx_seq_one_letter_code
_entity_poly.pdbx_strand_id
1 'polypeptide(L)'
;ALEELFASVAKGKLVKEAVPEVLKEVARGVSVRTAIEKLGLAVMGRAELEKLVKEIVSSNRELIERRGRAAIAPLMGILMERARGRADGKLVHELLERELRKFEKSKPR
;
A
#
# COMPACT_ATOMS: atom_id res chain seq x y z
N ALA A 1 3.65 3.50 25.60
CA ALA A 1 4.15 2.82 24.37
C ALA A 1 3.03 2.13 23.60
N LEU A 2 2.36 1.10 24.16
CA LEU A 2 1.27 0.42 23.45
C LEU A 2 0.07 1.33 23.14
N GLU A 3 -0.37 2.14 24.10
CA GLU A 3 -1.43 3.13 23.89
C GLU A 3 -1.11 4.12 22.76
N GLU A 4 0.13 4.61 22.71
CA GLU A 4 0.61 5.52 21.66
C GLU A 4 0.64 4.85 20.28
N LEU A 5 1.06 3.58 20.23
CA LEU A 5 1.06 2.77 19.01
C LEU A 5 -0.35 2.58 18.46
N PHE A 6 -1.29 2.15 19.29
CA PHE A 6 -2.69 1.98 18.88
C PHE A 6 -3.37 3.31 18.56
N ALA A 7 -3.06 4.39 19.30
CA ALA A 7 -3.53 5.73 18.97
C ALA A 7 -3.02 6.20 17.60
N SER A 8 -1.81 5.82 17.21
CA SER A 8 -1.25 6.13 15.89
C SER A 8 -2.00 5.42 14.77
N VAL A 9 -2.41 4.17 15.00
CA VAL A 9 -3.28 3.43 14.07
C VAL A 9 -4.67 4.06 13.99
N ALA A 10 -5.30 4.35 15.13
CA ALA A 10 -6.63 4.96 15.18
C ALA A 10 -6.70 6.34 14.51
N LYS A 11 -5.60 7.11 14.58
CA LYS A 11 -5.47 8.43 13.93
C LYS A 11 -5.06 8.34 12.45
N GLY A 12 -4.91 7.13 11.89
CA GLY A 12 -4.47 6.93 10.51
C GLY A 12 -3.03 7.36 10.23
N LYS A 13 -2.19 7.47 11.27
CA LYS A 13 -0.75 7.79 11.14
C LYS A 13 0.13 6.56 10.93
N LEU A 14 -0.42 5.38 11.18
CA LEU A 14 0.22 4.08 10.98
C LEU A 14 -0.82 3.10 10.43
N VAL A 15 -0.46 2.29 9.45
CA VAL A 15 -1.33 1.18 9.02
C VAL A 15 -1.20 -0.02 9.95
N LYS A 16 -2.27 -0.79 10.11
CA LYS A 16 -2.31 -1.97 10.99
C LYS A 16 -1.21 -3.00 10.66
N GLU A 17 -0.87 -3.14 9.38
CA GLU A 17 0.17 -4.06 8.90
C GLU A 17 1.59 -3.67 9.35
N ALA A 18 1.80 -2.41 9.72
CA ALA A 18 3.08 -1.90 10.19
C ALA A 18 3.30 -2.07 11.71
N VAL A 19 2.24 -2.40 12.46
CA VAL A 19 2.30 -2.56 13.92
C VAL A 19 3.38 -3.53 14.38
N PRO A 20 3.55 -4.73 13.77
CA PRO A 20 4.59 -5.66 14.22
C PRO A 20 6.02 -5.10 14.09
N GLU A 21 6.31 -4.38 13.00
CA GLU A 21 7.64 -3.80 12.76
C GLU A 21 7.93 -2.65 13.73
N VAL A 22 6.95 -1.77 13.95
CA VAL A 22 7.08 -0.68 14.93
C VAL A 22 7.23 -1.24 16.34
N LEU A 23 6.46 -2.28 16.70
CA LEU A 23 6.53 -2.91 18.02
C LEU A 23 7.91 -3.53 18.30
N LYS A 24 8.58 -4.09 17.29
CA LYS A 24 9.97 -4.61 17.43
C LYS A 24 10.96 -3.52 17.81
N GLU A 25 10.88 -2.35 17.19
CA GLU A 25 11.76 -1.22 17.53
C GLU A 25 11.41 -0.65 18.91
N VAL A 26 10.13 -0.58 19.24
CA VAL A 26 9.66 -0.14 20.56
C VAL A 26 10.16 -1.09 21.67
N ALA A 27 10.15 -2.40 21.43
CA ALA A 27 10.71 -3.39 22.34
C ALA A 27 12.23 -3.22 22.56
N ARG A 28 12.92 -2.54 21.65
CA ARG A 28 14.35 -2.17 21.76
C ARG A 28 14.56 -0.81 22.43
N GLY A 29 13.50 -0.18 22.95
CA GLY A 29 13.56 1.11 23.64
C GLY A 29 13.39 2.34 22.74
N VAL A 30 13.05 2.16 21.45
CA VAL A 30 12.79 3.29 20.53
C VAL A 30 11.37 3.83 20.76
N SER A 31 11.18 5.15 20.68
CA SER A 31 9.83 5.73 20.74
C SER A 31 8.99 5.30 19.53
N VAL A 32 7.65 5.25 19.67
CA VAL A 32 6.74 4.90 18.55
C VAL A 32 6.97 5.84 17.36
N ARG A 33 7.04 7.14 17.61
CA ARG A 33 7.29 8.15 16.58
C ARG A 33 8.61 7.89 15.84
N THR A 34 9.71 7.72 16.58
CA THR A 34 11.03 7.50 15.98
C THR A 34 11.08 6.18 15.21
N ALA A 35 10.40 5.13 15.68
CA ALA A 35 10.31 3.87 14.96
C ALA A 35 9.57 4.01 13.62
N ILE A 36 8.45 4.74 13.59
CA ILE A 36 7.70 5.02 12.35
C ILE A 36 8.57 5.79 11.35
N GLU A 37 9.26 6.84 11.80
CA GLU A 37 10.15 7.65 10.96
C GLU A 37 11.33 6.83 10.42
N LYS A 38 12.02 6.09 11.30
CA LYS A 38 13.19 5.26 10.96
C LYS A 38 12.86 4.14 9.97
N LEU A 39 11.68 3.53 10.10
CA LEU A 39 11.24 2.44 9.24
C LEU A 39 10.57 2.93 7.94
N GLY A 40 10.35 4.25 7.80
CA GLY A 40 9.66 4.82 6.64
C GLY A 40 8.18 4.39 6.55
N LEU A 41 7.56 4.03 7.68
CA LEU A 41 6.19 3.49 7.75
C LEU A 41 5.11 4.57 7.89
N ALA A 42 5.46 5.81 7.54
CA ALA A 42 4.48 6.88 7.44
C ALA A 42 3.43 6.53 6.38
N VAL A 43 2.16 6.74 6.75
CA VAL A 43 1.02 6.40 5.89
C VAL A 43 1.10 7.19 4.59
N MET A 44 1.06 6.45 3.48
CA MET A 44 0.99 6.96 2.13
C MET A 44 -0.36 7.66 1.94
N GLY A 45 -0.32 8.90 1.46
CA GLY A 45 -1.53 9.65 1.17
C GLY A 45 -2.32 9.00 0.02
N ARG A 46 -3.63 9.17 0.01
CA ARG A 46 -4.49 8.60 -1.05
C ARG A 46 -4.03 9.00 -2.45
N ALA A 47 -3.65 10.26 -2.66
CA ALA A 47 -3.19 10.75 -3.96
C ALA A 47 -1.86 10.11 -4.40
N GLU A 48 -0.93 9.90 -3.46
CA GLU A 48 0.35 9.21 -3.70
C GLU A 48 0.08 7.75 -4.09
N LEU A 49 -0.80 7.07 -3.34
CA LEU A 49 -1.19 5.69 -3.62
C LEU A 49 -1.89 5.55 -4.99
N GLU A 50 -2.81 6.45 -5.33
CA GLU A 50 -3.46 6.46 -6.65
C GLU A 50 -2.44 6.65 -7.78
N LYS A 51 -1.42 7.50 -7.58
CA LYS A 51 -0.31 7.67 -8.53
C LYS A 51 0.49 6.39 -8.69
N LEU A 52 0.85 5.75 -7.57
CA LEU A 52 1.61 4.49 -7.57
C LEU A 52 0.84 3.37 -8.31
N VAL A 53 -0.46 3.23 -8.03
CA VAL A 53 -1.32 2.24 -8.71
C VAL A 53 -1.35 2.50 -10.21
N LYS A 54 -1.55 3.75 -10.63
CA LYS A 54 -1.57 4.12 -12.05
C LYS A 54 -0.24 3.83 -12.73
N GLU A 55 0.88 4.16 -12.08
CA GLU A 55 2.22 3.85 -12.58
C GLU A 55 2.39 2.34 -12.79
N ILE A 56 2.09 1.53 -11.77
CA ILE A 56 2.21 0.06 -11.85
C ILE A 56 1.34 -0.52 -12.97
N VAL A 57 0.09 -0.08 -13.09
CA VAL A 57 -0.80 -0.52 -14.18
C VAL A 57 -0.23 -0.12 -15.53
N SER A 58 0.28 1.11 -15.67
CA SER A 58 0.83 1.60 -16.94
C SER A 58 2.14 0.92 -17.35
N SER A 59 2.97 0.53 -16.39
CA SER A 59 4.25 -0.15 -16.64
C SER A 59 4.09 -1.66 -16.87
N ASN A 60 2.92 -2.22 -16.56
CA ASN A 60 2.63 -3.66 -16.69
C ASN A 60 1.50 -3.94 -17.69
N ARG A 61 1.36 -3.10 -18.73
CA ARG A 61 0.31 -3.25 -19.74
C ARG A 61 0.30 -4.63 -20.39
N GLU A 62 1.45 -5.13 -20.81
CA GLU A 62 1.55 -6.45 -21.45
C GLU A 62 1.03 -7.58 -20.55
N LEU A 63 1.33 -7.53 -19.24
CA LEU A 63 0.82 -8.49 -18.26
C LEU A 63 -0.71 -8.42 -18.17
N ILE A 64 -1.27 -7.21 -18.15
CA ILE A 64 -2.72 -6.97 -18.09
C ILE A 64 -3.38 -7.43 -19.38
N GLU A 65 -2.77 -7.21 -20.53
CA GLU A 65 -3.32 -7.63 -21.83
C GLU A 65 -3.35 -9.16 -21.96
N ARG A 66 -2.32 -9.85 -21.45
CA ARG A 66 -2.25 -11.31 -21.48
C ARG A 66 -3.16 -12.00 -20.46
N ARG A 67 -3.35 -11.40 -19.27
CA ARG A 67 -4.05 -12.04 -18.14
C ARG A 67 -5.41 -11.42 -17.80
N GLY A 68 -5.73 -10.24 -18.33
CA GLY A 68 -6.93 -9.48 -17.97
C GLY A 68 -7.04 -9.30 -16.46
N ARG A 69 -8.22 -9.61 -15.90
CA ARG A 69 -8.46 -9.58 -14.45
C ARG A 69 -7.52 -10.47 -13.63
N ALA A 70 -6.98 -11.55 -14.19
CA ALA A 70 -6.02 -12.40 -13.47
C ALA A 70 -4.67 -11.70 -13.24
N ALA A 71 -4.44 -10.50 -13.80
CA ALA A 71 -3.31 -9.65 -13.46
C ALA A 71 -3.42 -9.00 -12.07
N ILE A 72 -4.58 -9.01 -11.41
CA ILE A 72 -4.74 -8.42 -10.06
C ILE A 72 -3.74 -9.02 -9.07
N ALA A 73 -3.64 -10.35 -8.99
CA ALA A 73 -2.75 -11.02 -8.04
C ALA A 73 -1.26 -10.63 -8.20
N PRO A 74 -0.65 -10.72 -9.40
CA PRO A 74 0.74 -10.29 -9.57
C PRO A 74 0.95 -8.79 -9.36
N LEU A 75 0.02 -7.93 -9.79
CA LEU A 75 0.12 -6.48 -9.57
C LEU A 75 -0.02 -6.10 -8.10
N MET A 76 -0.87 -6.82 -7.34
CA MET A 76 -0.94 -6.68 -5.89
C MET A 76 0.40 -7.02 -5.25
N GLY A 77 1.10 -8.06 -5.70
CA GLY A 77 2.43 -8.39 -5.18
C GLY A 77 3.40 -7.21 -5.29
N ILE A 78 3.47 -6.59 -6.48
CA ILE A 78 4.33 -5.43 -6.73
C ILE A 78 3.91 -4.21 -5.88
N LEU A 79 2.60 -3.95 -5.79
CA LEU A 79 2.09 -2.83 -5.00
C LEU A 79 2.33 -3.03 -3.51
N MET A 80 2.16 -4.26 -3.00
CA MET A 80 2.42 -4.59 -1.60
C MET A 80 3.90 -4.50 -1.27
N GLU A 81 4.81 -4.75 -2.21
CA GLU A 81 6.24 -4.51 -2.02
C GLU A 81 6.54 -3.01 -1.90
N ARG A 82 6.00 -2.19 -2.81
CA ARG A 82 6.26 -0.74 -2.84
C ARG A 82 5.53 0.07 -1.77
N ALA A 83 4.36 -0.39 -1.34
CA ALA A 83 3.52 0.28 -0.34
C ALA A 83 3.52 -0.43 1.02
N ARG A 84 4.42 -1.41 1.22
CA ARG A 84 4.48 -2.26 2.40
C ARG A 84 4.48 -1.43 3.68
N GLY A 85 3.50 -1.66 4.55
CA GLY A 85 3.42 -0.98 5.84
C GLY A 85 3.21 0.54 5.73
N ARG A 86 2.85 1.04 4.55
CA ARG A 86 2.53 2.45 4.29
C ARG A 86 1.10 2.64 3.76
N ALA A 87 0.47 1.61 3.21
CA ALA A 87 -0.91 1.66 2.73
C ALA A 87 -1.74 0.46 3.23
N ASP A 88 -3.04 0.69 3.45
CA ASP A 88 -3.98 -0.38 3.77
C ASP A 88 -4.22 -1.25 2.53
N GLY A 89 -3.98 -2.55 2.65
CA GLY A 89 -4.08 -3.50 1.53
C GLY A 89 -5.46 -3.54 0.86
N LYS A 90 -6.54 -3.28 1.61
CA LYS A 90 -7.89 -3.19 1.07
C LYS A 90 -8.03 -1.98 0.16
N LEU A 91 -7.53 -0.82 0.59
CA LEU A 91 -7.54 0.39 -0.23
C LEU A 91 -6.69 0.21 -1.50
N VAL A 92 -5.51 -0.41 -1.38
CA VAL A 92 -4.67 -0.71 -2.56
C VAL A 92 -5.42 -1.58 -3.56
N HIS A 93 -6.09 -2.64 -3.08
CA HIS A 93 -6.88 -3.53 -3.92
C HIS A 93 -8.03 -2.80 -4.62
N GLU A 94 -8.82 -2.02 -3.89
CA GLU A 94 -9.92 -1.24 -4.45
C GLU A 94 -9.47 -0.27 -5.55
N LEU A 95 -8.34 0.41 -5.34
CA LEU A 95 -7.75 1.32 -6.32
C LEU A 95 -7.24 0.58 -7.55
N LEU A 96 -6.55 -0.54 -7.37
CA LEU A 96 -6.03 -1.37 -8.46
C LEU A 96 -7.17 -1.89 -9.33
N GLU A 97 -8.21 -2.47 -8.73
CA GLU A 97 -9.37 -2.95 -9.49
C GLU A 97 -10.02 -1.84 -10.30
N ARG A 98 -10.19 -0.66 -9.68
CA ARG A 98 -10.78 0.51 -10.35
C ARG A 98 -9.95 0.92 -11.55
N GLU A 99 -8.62 0.92 -11.43
CA GLU A 99 -7.73 1.32 -12.51
C GLU A 99 -7.69 0.28 -13.63
N LEU A 100 -7.69 -1.02 -13.31
CA LEU A 100 -7.80 -2.09 -14.31
C LEU A 100 -9.11 -2.03 -15.09
N ARG A 101 -10.25 -1.76 -14.41
CA ARG A 101 -11.54 -1.56 -15.10
C ARG A 101 -11.52 -0.39 -16.08
N LYS A 102 -10.80 0.70 -15.77
CA LYS A 102 -10.61 1.81 -16.72
C LYS A 102 -9.74 1.40 -17.89
N PHE A 103 -8.67 0.66 -17.62
CA PHE A 103 -7.78 0.15 -18.65
C PHE A 103 -8.54 -0.72 -19.66
N GLU A 104 -9.36 -1.65 -19.19
CA GLU A 104 -10.22 -2.51 -20.03
C GLU A 104 -11.20 -1.70 -20.90
N LYS A 105 -11.84 -0.66 -20.34
CA LYS A 105 -12.78 0.21 -21.08
C LYS A 105 -12.11 1.10 -22.14
N SER A 106 -10.82 1.36 -21.99
CA SER A 106 -10.07 2.24 -22.91
C SER A 106 -9.49 1.52 -24.14
N LYS A 107 -9.62 0.19 -24.22
CA LYS A 107 -9.16 -0.57 -25.39
C LYS A 107 -10.07 -0.27 -26.60
N PRO A 108 -9.52 0.16 -27.75
CA PRO A 108 -10.28 0.16 -28.99
C PRO A 108 -10.65 -1.29 -29.35
N ARG A 109 -11.90 -1.49 -29.79
CA ARG A 109 -12.42 -2.79 -30.26
C ARG A 109 -11.68 -3.27 -31.49
#